data_AF-A0A7X8UWV8-F1
#
_entry.id   AF-A0A7X8UWV8-F1
#
_cell.length_a   1.000
_cell.length_b   1.000
_cell.length_c   1.000
_cell.angle_alpha   90.00
_cell.angle_beta   90.00
_cell.angle_gamma   90.00
#
_symmetry.space_group_name_H-M   'P 1'
#
loop_
_entity.id
_entity.type
_entity.pdbx_description
1 polymer ?
#
loop_
_entity_poly.entity_id
_entity_poly.type
_entity_poly.pdbx_seq_one_letter_code
_entity_poly.pdbx_strand_id
1 'polypeptide(L)'
;MIHKLIDIPMPCETSSPDSTGRLTKEHITRLAATCAKADQPIWVHDLEARCLYRNPPAERAPDRREALMIFDIVDHSDRSIGYLATSEEG
;
A
#
# COMPACT_ATOMS: atom_id res chain seq x y z
N MET A 1 1.39 -15.37 15.27
CA MET A 1 0.98 -14.24 14.41
C MET A 1 1.94 -14.19 13.24
N ILE A 2 1.44 -14.34 12.01
CA ILE A 2 2.26 -14.45 10.80
C ILE A 2 2.22 -13.07 10.13
N HIS A 3 3.27 -12.26 10.28
CA HIS A 3 3.39 -11.00 9.55
C HIS A 3 3.67 -11.33 8.08
N LYS A 4 2.67 -11.13 7.20
CA LYS A 4 2.87 -11.19 5.75
C LYS A 4 3.41 -9.84 5.28
N LEU A 5 4.70 -9.81 5.00
CA LEU A 5 5.37 -8.69 4.31
C LEU A 5 4.97 -8.71 2.82
N ILE A 6 4.47 -7.58 2.31
CA ILE A 6 4.22 -7.41 0.87
C ILE A 6 5.50 -6.84 0.26
N ASP A 7 6.32 -7.71 -0.32
CA ASP A 7 7.50 -7.31 -1.08
C ASP A 7 7.04 -6.81 -2.47
N ILE A 8 7.26 -5.52 -2.75
CA ILE A 8 6.93 -4.91 -4.03
C ILE A 8 8.22 -4.84 -4.86
N PRO A 9 8.39 -5.67 -5.90
CA PRO A 9 9.59 -5.62 -6.71
C PRO A 9 9.68 -4.29 -7.48
N MET A 10 10.74 -3.52 -7.23
CA MET A 10 11.14 -2.39 -8.08
C MET A 10 12.10 -2.87 -9.17
N PRO A 11 11.90 -2.51 -10.46
CA PRO A 11 12.92 -2.63 -11.47
C PRO A 11 13.99 -1.58 -11.20
N CYS A 12 15.24 -2.03 -11.12
CA CYS A 12 16.40 -1.16 -11.11
C CYS A 12 16.51 -0.44 -12.46
N GLU A 13 16.05 0.82 -12.53
CA GLU A 13 16.54 1.75 -13.53
C GLU A 13 17.06 3.03 -12.85
N THR A 14 18.31 3.32 -13.16
CA THR A 14 19.15 4.41 -12.68
C THR A 14 18.53 5.79 -12.88
N SER A 15 17.95 6.35 -11.82
CA SER A 15 17.96 7.78 -11.54
C SER A 15 17.67 7.98 -10.07
N SER A 16 18.70 8.46 -9.35
CA SER A 16 18.72 9.07 -8.02
C SER A 16 17.54 8.73 -7.10
N PRO A 17 17.78 8.02 -5.99
CA PRO A 17 16.71 7.81 -5.04
C PRO A 17 16.38 9.18 -4.45
N ASP A 18 15.20 9.69 -4.77
CA ASP A 18 14.52 10.60 -3.85
C ASP A 18 14.20 9.73 -2.62
N SER A 19 15.23 9.46 -1.79
CA SER A 19 15.20 8.71 -0.53
C SER A 19 14.39 9.45 0.55
N THR A 20 13.44 10.26 0.12
CA THR A 20 12.39 10.78 0.95
C THR A 20 11.52 9.57 1.23
N GLY A 21 11.63 8.97 2.42
CA GLY A 21 10.93 7.74 2.84
C GLY A 21 9.41 7.85 2.75
N ARG A 22 8.89 7.96 1.54
CA ARG A 22 7.52 8.30 1.15
C ARG A 22 7.20 7.50 -0.10
N LEU A 23 5.93 7.13 -0.22
CA LEU A 23 5.41 6.49 -1.42
C LEU A 23 5.52 7.43 -2.62
N THR A 24 6.28 7.02 -3.64
CA THR A 24 6.34 7.72 -4.93
C THR A 24 5.13 7.35 -5.79
N LYS A 25 4.84 8.18 -6.81
CA LYS A 25 3.78 7.90 -7.78
C LYS A 25 3.99 6.56 -8.50
N GLU A 26 5.24 6.18 -8.74
CA GLU A 26 5.56 4.90 -9.36
C GLU A 26 5.25 3.72 -8.42
N HIS A 27 5.60 3.82 -7.13
CA HIS A 27 5.26 2.79 -6.14
C HIS A 27 3.75 2.59 -6.07
N ILE A 28 2.98 3.69 -6.02
CA ILE A 28 1.52 3.64 -5.99
C ILE A 28 0.96 3.00 -7.26
N THR A 29 1.53 3.29 -8.42
CA THR A 29 1.08 2.71 -9.70
C THR A 29 1.29 1.20 -9.74
N ARG A 30 2.45 0.72 -9.25
CA ARG A 30 2.71 -0.73 -9.14
C ARG A 30 1.81 -1.39 -8.10
N LEU A 31 1.66 -0.79 -6.92
CA LEU A 31 0.71 -1.24 -5.89
C LEU A 31 -0.71 -1.31 -6.44
N ALA A 32 -1.15 -0.27 -7.16
CA ALA A 32 -2.46 -0.21 -7.77
C ALA A 32 -2.67 -1.35 -8.78
N ALA A 33 -1.67 -1.65 -9.62
CA ALA A 33 -1.75 -2.77 -10.56
C ALA A 33 -1.93 -4.13 -9.85
N THR A 34 -1.25 -4.32 -8.73
CA THR A 34 -1.35 -5.53 -7.90
C THR A 34 -2.69 -5.60 -7.16
N CYS A 35 -3.11 -4.51 -6.53
CA CYS A 35 -4.31 -4.42 -5.69
C CYS A 35 -5.62 -4.25 -6.49
N ALA A 36 -5.56 -3.83 -7.75
CA ALA A 36 -6.76 -3.66 -8.59
C ALA A 36 -7.51 -4.98 -8.84
N LYS A 37 -6.83 -6.12 -8.70
CA LYS A 37 -7.41 -7.46 -8.85
C LYS A 37 -7.81 -8.10 -7.52
N ALA A 38 -7.55 -7.44 -6.39
CA ALA A 38 -7.96 -7.93 -5.09
C ALA A 38 -9.48 -7.76 -4.94
N ASP A 39 -10.16 -8.80 -4.45
CA ASP A 39 -11.61 -8.79 -4.21
C ASP A 39 -11.93 -7.98 -2.94
N GLN A 40 -11.02 -8.01 -1.97
CA GLN A 40 -11.13 -7.25 -0.74
C GLN A 40 -10.83 -5.75 -0.94
N PRO A 41 -11.46 -4.86 -0.15
CA PRO A 41 -11.15 -3.44 -0.18
C PRO A 41 -9.74 -3.18 0.35
N ILE A 42 -8.96 -2.42 -0.40
CA ILE A 42 -7.59 -2.03 -0.09
C ILE A 42 -7.48 -0.51 -0.15
N TRP A 43 -6.94 0.06 0.94
CA TRP A 43 -6.59 1.47 1.03
C TRP A 43 -5.11 1.65 1.29
N VAL A 44 -4.40 2.35 0.41
CA VAL A 44 -2.99 2.69 0.58
C VAL A 44 -2.89 4.11 1.09
N HIS A 45 -2.05 4.31 2.10
CA HIS A 45 -1.83 5.61 2.72
C HIS A 45 -0.34 5.92 2.88
N ASP A 46 -0.04 7.21 2.91
CA ASP A 46 1.27 7.68 3.36
C ASP A 46 1.36 7.72 4.89
N LEU A 47 2.56 8.00 5.40
CA LEU A 47 2.82 8.10 6.83
C LEU A 47 2.03 9.24 7.52
N GLU A 48 1.61 10.28 6.79
CA GLU A 48 0.73 11.34 7.28
C GLU A 48 -0.77 10.95 7.24
N ALA A 49 -1.05 9.67 7.03
CA ALA A 49 -2.37 9.09 6.96
C ALA A 49 -3.28 9.59 5.83
N ARG A 50 -2.72 10.22 4.78
CA ARG A 50 -3.50 10.59 3.59
C ARG A 50 -3.66 9.36 2.71
N CYS A 51 -4.89 9.13 2.27
CA CYS A 51 -5.20 8.03 1.36
C CYS A 51 -4.67 8.39 -0.04
N LEU A 52 -3.69 7.62 -0.52
CA LEU A 52 -3.06 7.81 -1.82
C LEU A 52 -3.71 6.97 -2.91
N TYR A 53 -4.31 5.84 -2.53
CA TYR A 53 -4.97 4.94 -3.47
C TYR A 53 -6.07 4.11 -2.79
N ARG A 54 -7.12 3.81 -3.56
CA ARG A 54 -8.22 2.90 -3.23
C ARG A 54 -8.45 1.98 -4.42
N ASN A 55 -8.60 0.69 -4.18
CA ASN A 55 -9.02 -0.23 -5.24
C ASN A 55 -10.55 -0.18 -5.44
N PRO A 56 -11.09 -0.72 -6.55
CA PRO A 56 -12.53 -0.66 -6.84
C PRO A 56 -13.47 -1.11 -5.71
N PRO A 57 -13.20 -2.20 -4.95
CA PRO A 57 -14.02 -2.52 -3.78
C PRO A 57 -13.89 -1.50 -2.64
N ALA A 58 -12.70 -0.93 -2.40
CA ALA A 58 -12.53 0.16 -1.41
C ALA A 58 -13.19 1.49 -1.82
N GLU A 59 -13.41 1.73 -3.11
CA GLU A 59 -14.20 2.86 -3.59
C GLU A 59 -15.70 2.68 -3.32
N ARG A 60 -16.18 1.43 -3.28
CA ARG A 60 -17.57 1.07 -2.99
C ARG A 60 -17.85 0.91 -1.50
N ALA A 61 -16.82 0.71 -0.68
CA ALA A 61 -16.93 0.54 0.76
C ALA A 61 -17.21 1.89 1.45
N PRO A 62 -18.11 1.91 2.46
CA PRO A 62 -18.57 3.16 3.06
C PRO A 62 -17.50 3.85 3.90
N ASP A 63 -16.55 3.13 4.51
CA ASP A 63 -15.46 3.77 5.27
C ASP A 63 -14.24 2.86 5.50
N ARG A 64 -13.05 3.47 5.61
CA ARG A 64 -11.80 2.79 6.00
C ARG A 64 -11.87 2.21 7.41
N ARG A 65 -12.75 2.73 8.27
CA ARG A 65 -12.91 2.27 9.67
C ARG A 65 -13.23 0.78 9.80
N GLU A 66 -13.69 0.14 8.74
CA GLU A 66 -13.93 -1.31 8.68
C GLU A 66 -12.69 -2.12 8.24
N ALA A 67 -11.54 -1.47 8.06
CA ALA A 67 -10.28 -2.16 7.85
C ALA A 67 -9.83 -2.85 9.15
N LEU A 68 -9.82 -4.17 9.11
CA LEU A 68 -9.45 -5.03 10.24
C LEU A 68 -7.94 -5.34 10.28
N MET A 69 -7.26 -5.13 9.15
CA MET A 69 -5.83 -5.38 9.01
C MET A 69 -5.10 -4.16 8.47
N ILE A 70 -3.95 -3.86 9.07
CA ILE A 70 -3.02 -2.83 8.62
C ILE A 70 -1.64 -3.46 8.44
N PHE A 71 -1.02 -3.23 7.29
CA PHE A 71 0.30 -3.70 6.92
C PHE A 71 1.20 -2.50 6.63
N ASP A 72 2.40 -2.48 7.20
CA ASP A 72 3.40 -1.49 6.82
C ASP A 72 3.92 -1.77 5.41
N ILE A 73 4.05 -0.70 4.61
CA ILE A 73 4.78 -0.73 3.35
C ILE A 73 6.18 -0.24 3.67
N VAL A 74 7.17 -1.11 3.51
CA VAL A 74 8.57 -0.81 3.82
C VAL A 74 9.40 -0.63 2.54
N ASP A 75 10.45 0.19 2.60
CA ASP A 75 11.47 0.25 1.55
C ASP A 75 12.50 -0.89 1.69
N HIS A 76 13.47 -0.98 0.77
CA HIS A 76 14.54 -1.97 0.81
C HIS A 76 15.42 -1.92 2.08
N SER A 77 15.36 -0.81 2.83
CA SER A 77 16.06 -0.58 4.09
C SER A 77 15.22 -0.94 5.31
N ASP A 78 14.08 -1.60 5.12
CA ASP A 78 13.10 -1.96 6.16
C ASP A 78 12.46 -0.73 6.84
N ARG A 79 12.47 0.44 6.20
CA ARG A 79 11.82 1.64 6.75
C ARG A 79 10.41 1.72 6.24
N SER A 80 9.44 1.91 7.14
CA SER A 80 8.06 2.19 6.77
C SER A 80 7.99 3.48 5.95
N ILE A 81 7.42 3.39 4.76
CA ILE A 81 7.19 4.51 3.83
C ILE A 81 5.70 4.79 3.60
N GLY A 82 4.84 3.95 4.17
CA GLY A 82 3.38 4.06 4.15
C GLY A 82 2.75 2.83 4.77
N TYR A 83 1.44 2.72 4.66
CA TYR A 83 0.73 1.53 5.14
C TYR A 83 -0.46 1.21 4.24
N LEU A 84 -0.78 -0.08 4.20
CA LEU A 84 -1.92 -0.66 3.50
C LEU A 84 -2.94 -1.10 4.54
N ALA A 85 -4.18 -0.67 4.38
CA ALA A 85 -5.30 -1.13 5.19
C ALA A 85 -6.21 -2.01 4.33
N THR A 86 -6.76 -3.06 4.92
CA THR A 86 -7.73 -3.94 4.26
C THR A 86 -8.67 -4.58 5.29
N SER A 87 -9.85 -4.99 4.85
CA SER A 87 -10.79 -5.75 5.69
C SER A 87 -10.44 -7.24 5.62
N GLU A 88 -10.55 -7.97 6.75
CA GLU A 88 -10.43 -9.43 6.73
C GLU A 88 -11.52 -10.01 5.82
N GLU A 89 -11.19 -11.10 5.10
CA GLU A 89 -12.22 -11.98 4.56
C GLU A 89 -13.01 -12.56 5.74
N GLY A 90 -14.33 -12.68 5.56
CA GLY A 90 -15.18 -13.46 6.46
C GLY A 90 -14.76 -14.92 6.53
#